data_AF-A0A965J2C9-F1
#
_entry.id   AF-A0A965J2C9-F1
#
_cell.length_a   1.000
_cell.length_b   1.000
_cell.length_c   1.000
_cell.angle_alpha   90.00
_cell.angle_beta   90.00
_cell.angle_gamma   90.00
#
_symmetry.space_group_name_H-M   'P 1'
#
loop_
_entity.id
_entity.type
_entity.pdbx_description
1 polymer ?
#
loop_
_entity_poly.entity_id
_entity_poly.type
_entity_poly.pdbx_seq_one_letter_code
_entity_poly.pdbx_strand_id
1 'polypeptide(L)'
;MKSIFSIISLLTATILYGQQYRYWEQNSQFYARNFSTTLDGGFIVSGYATTQFGQNNYVISFVCYSDSSGQHHWENLYTNFTDTFSFETVAQLPDSSFIVGG
;
A
#
# COMPACT_ATOMS: atom_id res chain seq x y z
N MET A 1 -25.03 -28.45 -1.54
CA MET A 1 -24.83 -27.29 -2.43
C MET A 1 -24.03 -26.17 -1.74
N LYS A 2 -22.77 -26.44 -1.34
CA LYS A 2 -21.86 -25.43 -0.74
C LYS A 2 -20.56 -25.25 -1.55
N SER A 3 -20.48 -25.80 -2.77
CA SER A 3 -19.19 -26.08 -3.41
C SER A 3 -18.84 -25.22 -4.62
N ILE A 4 -19.76 -24.43 -5.19
CA ILE A 4 -19.49 -23.67 -6.42
C ILE A 4 -19.34 -22.16 -6.15
N PHE A 5 -20.15 -21.58 -5.27
CA PHE A 5 -20.05 -20.15 -4.93
C PHE A 5 -18.74 -19.79 -4.21
N SER A 6 -18.23 -20.66 -3.32
CA SER A 6 -16.95 -20.41 -2.63
C SER A 6 -15.74 -20.47 -3.57
N ILE A 7 -15.78 -21.31 -4.62
CA ILE A 7 -14.68 -21.43 -5.58
C ILE A 7 -14.62 -20.22 -6.52
N ILE A 8 -15.79 -19.71 -6.96
CA ILE A 8 -15.87 -18.50 -7.78
C ILE A 8 -15.42 -17.25 -6.98
N SER A 9 -15.79 -17.17 -5.69
CA SER A 9 -15.32 -16.11 -4.79
C SER A 9 -13.80 -16.17 -4.56
N LEU A 10 -13.22 -17.37 -4.45
CA LEU A 10 -11.79 -17.55 -4.24
C LEU A 10 -10.97 -17.21 -5.51
N LEU A 11 -11.48 -17.58 -6.69
CA LEU A 11 -10.83 -17.29 -7.97
C LEU A 11 -10.90 -15.80 -8.34
N THR A 12 -12.02 -15.12 -8.08
CA THR A 12 -12.15 -13.67 -8.33
C THR A 12 -11.22 -12.85 -7.43
N ALA A 13 -11.07 -13.21 -6.16
CA ALA A 13 -10.11 -12.59 -5.25
C ALA A 13 -8.66 -12.78 -5.75
N THR A 14 -8.29 -14.00 -6.15
CA THR A 14 -6.91 -14.31 -6.59
C THR A 14 -6.52 -13.55 -7.88
N ILE A 15 -7.47 -13.35 -8.79
CA ILE A 15 -7.23 -12.62 -10.06
C ILE A 15 -7.22 -11.10 -9.85
N LEU A 16 -7.98 -10.57 -8.88
CA LEU A 16 -7.95 -9.14 -8.55
C LEU A 16 -6.67 -8.72 -7.82
N TYR A 17 -6.13 -9.57 -6.94
CA TYR A 17 -4.90 -9.28 -6.19
C TYR A 17 -3.60 -9.67 -6.94
N GLY A 18 -3.71 -10.47 -8.01
CA GLY A 18 -2.55 -11.02 -8.73
C GLY A 18 -1.88 -10.09 -9.75
N GLN A 19 -2.33 -8.85 -9.91
CA GLN A 19 -1.90 -7.93 -10.97
C GLN A 19 -1.49 -6.54 -10.44
N GLN A 20 -0.91 -6.44 -9.25
CA GLN A 20 -0.23 -5.21 -8.84
C GLN A 20 1.28 -5.33 -9.15
N TYR A 21 1.78 -4.36 -9.90
CA TYR A 21 3.06 -4.37 -10.61
C TYR A 21 4.27 -4.73 -9.72
N ARG A 22 4.70 -5.99 -9.80
CA ARG A 22 5.79 -6.60 -9.04
C ARG A 22 7.20 -6.27 -9.56
N TYR A 23 7.40 -5.04 -10.03
CA TYR A 23 8.71 -4.57 -10.52
C TYR A 23 9.59 -3.98 -9.41
N TRP A 24 9.01 -3.68 -8.24
CA TRP A 24 9.65 -2.89 -7.18
C TRP A 24 10.13 -3.72 -5.99
N GLU A 25 9.88 -5.03 -5.94
CA GLU A 25 10.31 -5.86 -4.80
C GLU A 25 11.81 -6.21 -4.83
N GLN A 26 12.43 -6.32 -6.01
CA GLN A 26 13.77 -6.93 -6.09
C GLN A 26 14.92 -6.04 -5.59
N ASN A 27 14.76 -4.70 -5.58
CA ASN A 27 15.82 -3.77 -5.15
C ASN A 27 15.28 -2.50 -4.48
N SER A 28 14.12 -2.56 -3.82
CA SER A 28 13.60 -1.40 -3.09
C SER A 28 13.76 -1.54 -1.59
N GLN A 29 14.15 -0.46 -0.93
CA GLN A 29 14.17 -0.34 0.53
C GLN A 29 13.02 0.55 0.95
N PHE A 30 12.22 0.12 1.93
CA PHE A 30 11.05 0.83 2.41
C PHE A 30 11.33 1.45 3.78
N TYR A 31 11.00 2.73 3.92
CA TYR A 31 11.17 3.50 5.13
C TYR A 31 9.81 4.00 5.59
N ALA A 32 9.28 3.42 6.67
CA ALA A 32 8.07 3.90 7.31
C ALA A 32 8.37 5.19 8.10
N ARG A 33 7.54 6.21 7.91
CA ARG A 33 7.62 7.50 8.61
C ARG A 33 6.53 7.65 9.65
N ASN A 34 5.34 7.15 9.36
CA ASN A 34 4.23 7.17 10.30
C ASN A 34 3.40 5.88 10.21
N PHE A 35 2.76 5.54 11.32
CA PHE A 35 1.91 4.37 11.47
C PHE A 35 0.75 4.71 12.39
N SER A 36 -0.44 4.20 12.08
CA SER A 36 -1.61 4.25 12.95
C SER A 36 -2.47 3.01 12.80
N THR A 37 -3.12 2.60 13.88
CA THR A 37 -4.27 1.69 13.82
C THR A 37 -5.46 2.37 13.15
N THR A 38 -6.32 1.58 12.51
CA THR A 38 -7.54 2.08 11.87
C THR A 38 -8.81 1.75 12.68
N LEU A 39 -9.89 2.50 12.45
CA LEU A 39 -11.20 2.36 13.10
C LEU A 39 -11.82 0.97 12.92
N ASP A 40 -11.54 0.33 11.80
CA ASP A 40 -12.00 -1.03 11.49
C ASP A 40 -11.08 -2.12 12.06
N GLY A 41 -10.01 -1.77 12.76
CA GLY A 41 -9.10 -2.68 13.44
C GLY A 41 -7.87 -3.11 12.63
N GLY A 42 -7.65 -2.53 11.45
CA GLY A 42 -6.45 -2.70 10.64
C GLY A 42 -5.35 -1.66 10.95
N PHE A 43 -4.59 -1.29 9.92
CA PHE A 43 -3.51 -0.31 10.04
C PHE A 43 -3.32 0.53 8.79
N ILE A 44 -2.65 1.67 8.95
CA ILE A 44 -2.13 2.51 7.88
C ILE A 44 -0.66 2.87 8.17
N VAL A 45 0.16 2.88 7.13
CA VAL A 45 1.56 3.29 7.13
C VAL A 45 1.77 4.29 6.02
N SER A 46 2.50 5.37 6.29
CA SER A 46 3.08 6.22 5.25
C SER A 46 4.59 6.20 5.30
N GLY A 47 5.20 6.48 4.16
CA GLY A 47 6.64 6.66 4.08
C GLY A 47 7.13 6.79 2.65
N TYR A 48 8.36 6.36 2.43
CA TYR A 48 8.96 6.34 1.10
C TYR A 48 9.76 5.07 0.86
N ALA A 49 9.86 4.67 -0.39
CA ALA A 49 10.73 3.62 -0.86
C ALA A 49 11.88 4.22 -1.65
N THR A 50 13.07 3.69 -1.50
CA THR A 50 14.19 3.97 -2.42
C THR A 50 14.36 2.78 -3.34
N THR A 51 14.41 3.02 -4.65
CA THR A 51 14.53 1.96 -5.65
C THR A 51 15.53 2.32 -6.72
N GLN A 52 16.20 1.32 -7.28
CA GLN A 52 17.17 1.51 -8.36
C GLN A 52 16.59 1.01 -9.68
N PHE A 53 16.60 1.85 -10.71
CA PHE A 53 16.26 1.47 -12.07
C PHE A 53 17.35 1.94 -13.04
N GLY A 54 18.10 0.98 -13.60
CA GLY A 54 19.32 1.24 -14.34
C GLY A 54 20.44 1.76 -13.42
N GLN A 55 21.02 2.91 -13.78
CA GLN A 55 22.06 3.60 -12.98
C GLN A 55 21.49 4.68 -12.06
N ASN A 56 20.17 4.87 -12.05
CA ASN A 56 19.52 5.94 -11.30
C ASN A 56 18.85 5.39 -10.03
N ASN A 57 18.90 6.18 -8.97
CA ASN A 57 18.17 5.94 -7.72
C ASN A 57 16.95 6.85 -7.67
N TYR A 58 15.86 6.30 -7.18
CA TYR A 58 14.56 6.96 -7.13
C TYR A 58 13.97 6.87 -5.73
N VAL A 59 13.30 7.93 -5.31
CA VAL A 59 12.52 7.99 -4.07
C VAL A 59 11.06 8.02 -4.46
N ILE A 60 10.26 7.15 -3.84
CA ILE A 60 8.83 7.03 -4.12
C ILE A 60 8.05 7.06 -2.82
N SER A 61 7.21 8.07 -2.63
CA SER A 61 6.30 8.09 -1.49
C SER A 61 5.19 7.05 -1.64
N PHE A 62 4.90 6.35 -0.55
CA PHE A 62 3.85 5.34 -0.50
C PHE A 62 2.96 5.54 0.72
N VAL A 63 1.74 5.01 0.59
CA VAL A 63 0.83 4.76 1.70
C VAL A 63 0.34 3.33 1.56
N CYS A 64 0.48 2.55 2.63
CA CYS A 64 -0.03 1.20 2.73
C CYS A 64 -1.15 1.16 3.77
N TYR A 65 -2.25 0.47 3.48
CA TYR A 65 -3.25 0.20 4.49
C TYR A 65 -3.77 -1.24 4.43
N SER A 66 -4.25 -1.70 5.59
CA SER A 66 -4.92 -2.98 5.79
C SER A 66 -6.23 -2.79 6.52
N ASP A 67 -7.18 -3.69 6.27
CA ASP A 67 -8.37 -3.86 7.11
C ASP A 67 -8.06 -4.73 8.35
N SER A 68 -9.07 -5.00 9.19
CA SER A 68 -8.91 -5.91 10.35
C SER A 68 -8.65 -7.37 10.01
N SER A 69 -8.87 -7.79 8.76
CA SER A 69 -8.54 -9.14 8.31
C SER A 69 -7.07 -9.32 7.98
N GLY A 70 -6.29 -8.22 8.01
CA GLY A 70 -4.90 -8.21 7.57
C GLY A 70 -4.79 -8.21 6.04
N GLN A 71 -5.88 -8.02 5.30
CA GLN A 71 -5.82 -7.89 3.86
C GLN A 71 -5.30 -6.50 3.51
N HIS A 72 -4.15 -6.47 2.85
CA HIS A 72 -3.59 -5.28 2.27
C HIS A 72 -4.43 -4.89 1.07
N HIS A 73 -5.07 -3.73 1.14
CA HIS A 73 -5.96 -3.32 0.06
C HIS A 73 -5.31 -2.29 -0.86
N TRP A 74 -4.33 -1.51 -0.41
CA TRP A 74 -3.76 -0.43 -1.22
C TRP A 74 -2.29 -0.16 -0.91
N GLU A 75 -1.50 -0.12 -1.98
CA GLU A 75 -0.18 0.51 -2.03
C GLU A 75 -0.22 1.50 -3.19
N ASN A 76 -0.74 2.69 -2.93
CA ASN A 76 -0.67 3.73 -3.95
C ASN A 76 0.71 4.39 -3.86
N LEU A 77 1.38 4.44 -5.00
CA LEU A 77 2.62 5.19 -5.20
C LEU A 77 2.22 6.57 -5.71
N TYR A 78 2.54 7.61 -4.95
CA TYR A 78 2.00 8.95 -5.21
C TYR A 78 3.02 9.93 -5.79
N THR A 79 4.26 9.51 -6.02
CA THR A 79 5.30 10.42 -6.54
C THR A 79 5.94 9.91 -7.82
N ASN A 80 6.44 10.88 -8.59
CA ASN A 80 7.25 10.62 -9.76
C ASN A 80 8.72 10.47 -9.36
N PHE A 81 9.49 9.85 -10.25
CA PHE A 81 10.92 9.56 -10.13
C PHE A 81 11.83 10.79 -9.87
N THR A 82 11.31 12.01 -9.85
CA THR A 82 12.07 13.25 -9.61
C THR A 82 11.77 13.90 -8.26
N ASP A 83 10.75 13.43 -7.55
CA ASP A 83 10.34 14.03 -6.29
C ASP A 83 11.12 13.40 -5.15
N THR A 84 11.65 14.24 -4.26
CA THR A 84 12.33 13.81 -3.02
C THR A 84 11.42 13.92 -1.81
N PHE A 85 10.11 14.02 -2.05
CA PHE A 85 9.11 14.19 -1.02
C PHE A 85 8.75 12.85 -0.37
N SER A 86 8.53 12.88 0.94
CA SER A 86 8.09 11.75 1.77
C SER A 86 6.79 12.09 2.49
N PHE A 87 5.85 11.15 2.55
CA PHE A 87 4.71 11.28 3.45
C PHE A 87 5.13 11.04 4.90
N GLU A 88 5.03 12.08 5.72
CA GLU A 88 5.47 12.11 7.11
C GLU A 88 4.38 11.79 8.12
N THR A 89 3.11 11.91 7.74
CA THR A 89 2.00 11.73 8.67
C THR A 89 0.77 11.16 7.98
N VAL A 90 0.03 10.34 8.74
CA VAL A 90 -1.30 9.86 8.38
C VAL A 90 -2.28 10.15 9.50
N ALA A 91 -3.51 10.48 9.13
CA ALA A 91 -4.63 10.59 10.06
C ALA A 91 -5.87 9.96 9.45
N GLN A 92 -6.57 9.14 10.21
CA GLN A 92 -7.87 8.62 9.81
C GLN A 92 -9.00 9.53 10.28
N LEU A 93 -9.98 9.75 9.41
CA LEU A 93 -11.18 10.51 9.70
C LEU A 93 -12.32 9.59 10.19
N PRO A 94 -13.33 10.13 10.90
CA PRO A 94 -14.47 9.34 11.39
C PRO A 94 -15.30 8.65 10.31
N ASP A 95 -15.19 9.08 9.05
CA ASP A 95 -15.84 8.46 7.89
C ASP A 95 -14.97 7.35 7.24
N SER A 96 -13.93 6.90 7.94
CA SER A 96 -12.95 5.90 7.52
C SER A 96 -12.01 6.32 6.37
N SER A 97 -12.07 7.57 5.91
CA SER A 97 -11.10 8.10 4.96
C SER A 97 -9.77 8.49 5.64
N PHE A 98 -8.73 8.77 4.84
CA PHE A 98 -7.40 9.11 5.33
C PHE A 98 -6.92 10.46 4.78
N ILE A 99 -6.28 11.23 5.66
CA ILE A 99 -5.45 12.37 5.30
C ILE A 99 -3.99 11.92 5.40
N VAL A 100 -3.20 12.30 4.40
CA VAL A 100 -1.76 12.03 4.36
C VAL A 100 -1.04 13.35 4.09
N GLY A 101 0.00 13.62 4.85
CA GLY A 101 0.76 14.87 4.76
C GLY A 101 2.25 14.65 4.95
N GLY A 102 3.02 15.67 4.58
CA GLY A 102 4.47 15.76 4.65
C GLY A 102 4.89 17.10 4.08
#